data_AF-A0A959RXP8-F1
#
_entry.id   AF-A0A959RXP8-F1
#
_cell.length_a   1.000
_cell.length_b   1.000
_cell.length_c   1.000
_cell.angle_alpha   90.00
_cell.angle_beta   90.00
_cell.angle_gamma   90.00
#
_symmetry.space_group_name_H-M   'P 1'
#
loop_
_entity.id
_entity.type
_entity.pdbx_description
1 polymer ?
#
loop_
_entity_poly.entity_id
_entity_poly.type
_entity_poly.pdbx_seq_one_letter_code
_entity_poly.pdbx_strand_id
1 'polypeptide(L)'
;QTKFIGHKRFSLEGSETVIPVLDHLLGLAADDNVKEIFLGMAHRGRLNVLANIIGKTYEQIFSEFEDVNLPELPQGTGDVKYHLGATGIYNTYNQKQIKVSVASNPSHLEFVDPVVEGIVRAKQTRIKDEERRQIIPVLVHGDAAFAGQGIVAETLNFSQLKGYRTGGTIHIIINNQIGFTTTPDEARSSPYPTDVAKMVQAPIFHINGDNPEAAIWMTKLAFEYRQKFNKDVVLDLFGFRKHGHNEGDDPFYTQPIMYKKIKEKLSVKTTYTKKIISENILSEDEIQNFTDGTLECLNHSLEISKNTQIDFKPDRPLALPKGEIEKIKPNGKTKIDQKNLKQIITGLGNIPEDFNINPKLKKILEKRNEVLDKSEKIDWALGEAIAFASLLLDKFPVR
;
A
#
# COMPACT_ATOMS: atom_id res chain seq x y z
N GLN A 1 -4.72 -23.17 -9.66
CA GLN A 1 -5.56 -24.30 -9.19
C GLN A 1 -5.04 -25.63 -9.74
N THR A 2 -4.86 -25.74 -11.06
CA THR A 2 -4.54 -27.00 -11.75
C THR A 2 -3.05 -27.36 -11.83
N LYS A 3 -2.15 -26.38 -11.96
CA LYS A 3 -0.71 -26.62 -12.18
C LYS A 3 0.12 -26.72 -10.89
N PHE A 4 -0.21 -25.90 -9.88
CA PHE A 4 0.45 -25.88 -8.57
C PHE A 4 -0.51 -26.37 -7.49
N ILE A 5 -0.62 -27.69 -7.35
CA ILE A 5 -1.49 -28.36 -6.36
C ILE A 5 -0.78 -28.34 -5.00
N GLY A 6 -1.51 -28.06 -3.92
CA GLY A 6 -0.95 -28.00 -2.55
C GLY A 6 -0.26 -26.69 -2.17
N HIS A 7 0.03 -25.81 -3.13
CA HIS A 7 0.55 -24.48 -2.83
C HIS A 7 -0.55 -23.53 -2.34
N LYS A 8 -0.27 -22.86 -1.22
CA LYS A 8 -1.11 -21.79 -0.66
C LYS A 8 -0.98 -20.54 -1.52
N ARG A 9 -2.09 -20.07 -2.09
CA ARG A 9 -2.13 -18.87 -2.95
C ARG A 9 -3.09 -17.80 -2.45
N PHE A 10 -3.92 -18.13 -1.46
CA PHE A 10 -4.94 -17.24 -0.90
C PHE A 10 -5.88 -16.69 -1.98
N SER A 11 -6.61 -17.60 -2.62
CA SER A 11 -7.50 -17.34 -3.75
C SER A 11 -8.39 -16.10 -3.56
N LEU A 12 -8.58 -15.39 -4.67
CA LEU A 12 -9.48 -14.25 -4.83
C LEU A 12 -10.89 -14.66 -5.34
N GLU A 13 -11.15 -15.95 -5.54
CA GLU A 13 -12.44 -16.44 -6.03
C GLU A 13 -13.59 -16.09 -5.06
N GLY A 14 -14.58 -15.36 -5.56
CA GLY A 14 -15.66 -14.73 -4.81
C GLY A 14 -15.40 -13.26 -4.40
N SER A 15 -14.26 -12.70 -4.80
CA SER A 15 -13.88 -11.29 -4.59
C SER A 15 -13.14 -10.70 -5.80
N GLU A 16 -13.38 -11.26 -7.00
CA GLU A 16 -12.66 -10.93 -8.24
C GLU A 16 -12.79 -9.44 -8.62
N THR A 17 -13.90 -8.81 -8.23
CA THR A 17 -14.21 -7.39 -8.49
C THR A 17 -13.19 -6.40 -7.93
N VAL A 18 -12.31 -6.80 -6.99
CA VAL A 18 -11.22 -5.93 -6.54
C VAL A 18 -10.25 -5.57 -7.69
N ILE A 19 -10.07 -6.45 -8.68
CA ILE A 19 -9.19 -6.19 -9.82
C ILE A 19 -9.73 -5.06 -10.71
N PRO A 20 -10.97 -5.12 -11.24
CA PRO A 20 -11.52 -4.00 -12.02
C PRO A 20 -11.67 -2.70 -11.19
N VAL A 21 -11.84 -2.78 -9.87
CA VAL A 21 -11.80 -1.59 -8.98
C VAL A 21 -10.42 -0.93 -9.00
N LEU A 22 -9.35 -1.70 -8.80
CA LEU A 22 -7.99 -1.16 -8.82
C LEU A 22 -7.58 -0.66 -10.21
N ASP A 23 -7.96 -1.40 -11.25
CA ASP A 23 -7.75 -1.05 -12.66
C ASP A 23 -8.40 0.30 -13.01
N HIS A 24 -9.69 0.45 -12.67
CA HIS A 24 -10.41 1.70 -12.90
C HIS A 24 -9.83 2.87 -12.09
N LEU A 25 -9.42 2.62 -10.84
CA LEU A 25 -8.77 3.62 -10.00
C LEU A 25 -7.46 4.12 -10.63
N LEU A 26 -6.64 3.24 -11.19
CA LEU A 26 -5.41 3.62 -11.91
C LEU A 26 -5.72 4.46 -13.15
N GLY A 27 -6.78 4.11 -13.90
CA GLY A 27 -7.27 4.91 -15.02
C GLY A 27 -7.63 6.33 -14.62
N LEU A 28 -8.47 6.48 -13.57
CA LEU A 28 -8.88 7.78 -13.04
C LEU A 28 -7.69 8.60 -12.52
N ALA A 29 -6.76 7.94 -11.82
CA ALA A 29 -5.56 8.58 -11.29
C ALA A 29 -4.65 9.08 -12.40
N ALA A 30 -4.41 8.27 -13.44
CA ALA A 30 -3.65 8.70 -14.61
C ALA A 30 -4.34 9.87 -15.33
N ASP A 31 -5.67 9.88 -15.36
CA ASP A 31 -6.45 10.96 -15.94
C ASP A 31 -6.31 12.29 -15.21
N ASP A 32 -6.22 12.26 -13.88
CA ASP A 32 -5.96 13.42 -13.04
C ASP A 32 -4.45 13.74 -12.88
N ASN A 33 -3.59 13.15 -13.71
CA ASN A 33 -2.12 13.32 -13.70
C ASN A 33 -1.45 12.93 -12.37
N VAL A 34 -2.03 11.98 -11.64
CA VAL A 34 -1.38 11.34 -10.48
C VAL A 34 -0.14 10.60 -10.98
N LYS A 35 0.99 10.80 -10.29
CA LYS A 35 2.28 10.20 -10.66
C LYS A 35 2.40 8.75 -10.21
N GLU A 36 1.89 8.44 -9.02
CA GLU A 36 2.07 7.12 -8.40
C GLU A 36 0.87 6.73 -7.52
N ILE A 37 0.34 5.52 -7.71
CA ILE A 37 -0.50 4.84 -6.71
C ILE A 37 0.40 3.91 -5.90
N PHE A 38 0.33 4.00 -4.57
CA PHE A 38 1.15 3.20 -3.68
C PHE A 38 0.27 2.31 -2.80
N LEU A 39 0.39 0.99 -2.98
CA LEU A 39 -0.44 -0.01 -2.32
C LEU A 39 0.20 -0.58 -1.06
N GLY A 40 -0.62 -0.71 -0.01
CA GLY A 40 -0.47 -1.71 1.04
C GLY A 40 -1.56 -2.76 0.87
N MET A 41 -1.21 -4.05 0.96
CA MET A 41 -2.23 -5.09 0.85
C MET A 41 -1.89 -6.37 1.60
N ALA A 42 -2.92 -7.00 2.17
CA ALA A 42 -2.86 -8.34 2.72
C ALA A 42 -2.65 -9.43 1.64
N HIS A 43 -2.61 -10.70 2.05
CA HIS A 43 -2.34 -11.84 1.17
C HIS A 43 -3.45 -12.13 0.14
N ARG A 44 -4.71 -11.76 0.42
CA ARG A 44 -5.89 -12.16 -0.38
C ARG A 44 -5.82 -11.56 -1.79
N GLY A 45 -5.72 -12.42 -2.80
CA GLY A 45 -5.64 -11.99 -4.21
C GLY A 45 -4.38 -11.21 -4.58
N ARG A 46 -3.34 -11.24 -3.74
CA ARG A 46 -2.09 -10.50 -3.99
C ARG A 46 -1.41 -10.90 -5.28
N LEU A 47 -1.42 -12.19 -5.63
CA LEU A 47 -0.88 -12.66 -6.91
C LEU A 47 -1.64 -12.08 -8.11
N ASN A 48 -2.97 -11.94 -7.99
CA ASN A 48 -3.78 -11.32 -9.03
C ASN A 48 -3.45 -9.83 -9.17
N VAL A 49 -3.24 -9.12 -8.06
CA VAL A 49 -2.81 -7.71 -8.09
C VAL A 49 -1.40 -7.59 -8.68
N LEU A 50 -0.45 -8.44 -8.30
CA LEU A 50 0.91 -8.43 -8.86
C LEU A 50 0.89 -8.61 -10.39
N ALA A 51 0.12 -9.57 -10.90
CA ALA A 51 0.04 -9.83 -12.34
C ALA A 51 -0.71 -8.72 -13.09
N ASN A 52 -1.93 -8.38 -12.64
CA ASN A 52 -2.87 -7.58 -13.44
C ASN A 52 -2.75 -6.07 -13.16
N ILE A 53 -2.27 -5.67 -11.98
CA ILE A 53 -2.20 -4.27 -11.57
C ILE A 53 -0.76 -3.78 -11.57
N ILE A 54 0.15 -4.53 -10.93
CA ILE A 54 1.57 -4.13 -10.86
C ILE A 54 2.32 -4.43 -12.17
N GLY A 55 1.88 -5.43 -12.94
CA GLY A 55 2.52 -5.82 -14.21
C GLY A 55 3.70 -6.77 -14.04
N LYS A 56 3.76 -7.52 -12.93
CA LYS A 56 4.71 -8.62 -12.78
C LYS A 56 4.35 -9.72 -13.78
N THR A 57 5.33 -10.22 -14.52
CA THR A 57 5.05 -11.22 -15.56
C THR A 57 4.67 -12.57 -14.95
N TYR A 58 3.90 -13.37 -15.68
CA TYR A 58 3.51 -14.71 -15.20
C TYR A 58 4.72 -15.61 -14.98
N GLU A 59 5.75 -15.49 -15.83
CA GLU A 59 6.98 -16.27 -15.70
C GLU A 59 7.72 -15.94 -14.39
N GLN A 60 7.77 -14.65 -14.02
CA GLN A 60 8.34 -14.21 -12.73
C GLN A 60 7.53 -14.70 -11.55
N ILE A 61 6.20 -14.81 -11.68
CA ILE A 61 5.36 -15.36 -10.61
C ILE A 61 5.56 -16.88 -10.53
N PHE A 62 5.58 -17.61 -11.64
CA PHE A 62 5.72 -19.06 -11.64
C PHE A 62 7.10 -19.54 -11.19
N SER A 63 8.18 -18.83 -11.52
CA SER A 63 9.52 -19.15 -11.01
C SER A 63 9.59 -19.12 -9.48
N GLU A 64 8.74 -18.32 -8.83
CA GLU A 64 8.62 -18.29 -7.38
C GLU A 64 7.95 -19.54 -6.81
N PHE A 65 7.10 -20.24 -7.57
CA PHE A 65 6.48 -21.49 -7.12
C PHE A 65 7.35 -22.72 -7.36
N GLU A 66 8.23 -22.70 -8.36
CA GLU A 66 9.11 -23.84 -8.73
C GLU A 66 10.38 -23.97 -7.87
N ASP A 67 10.57 -23.12 -6.86
CA ASP A 67 11.75 -23.12 -5.96
C ASP A 67 13.11 -23.23 -6.69
N VAL A 68 13.21 -22.61 -7.87
CA VAL A 68 14.48 -22.48 -8.57
C VAL A 68 15.41 -21.65 -7.69
N ASN A 69 16.44 -22.31 -7.14
CA ASN A 69 17.46 -21.75 -6.25
C ASN A 69 17.91 -20.36 -6.72
N LEU A 70 17.39 -19.32 -6.06
CA LEU A 70 17.97 -17.99 -6.17
C LEU A 70 19.33 -18.04 -5.47
N PRO A 71 20.41 -17.51 -6.08
CA PRO A 71 21.69 -17.40 -5.41
C PRO A 71 21.49 -16.67 -4.07
N GLU A 72 22.11 -17.17 -3.00
CA GLU A 72 22.05 -16.59 -1.66
C GLU A 72 22.16 -15.06 -1.75
N LEU A 73 21.07 -14.35 -1.45
CA LEU A 73 21.12 -12.90 -1.34
C LEU A 73 22.08 -12.61 -0.17
N PRO A 74 23.13 -11.78 -0.35
CA PRO A 74 24.17 -11.60 0.67
C PRO A 74 23.66 -11.06 2.02
N GLN A 75 22.41 -10.56 2.09
CA GLN A 75 21.77 -10.08 3.32
C GLN A 75 20.23 -10.27 3.28
N GLY A 76 19.74 -11.39 3.82
CA GLY A 76 18.34 -11.62 4.17
C GLY A 76 17.93 -13.09 4.12
N THR A 77 17.19 -13.57 5.12
CA THR A 77 16.72 -14.98 5.25
C THR A 77 15.61 -15.38 4.26
N GLY A 78 15.27 -14.50 3.30
CA GLY A 78 14.06 -14.61 2.48
C GLY A 78 12.78 -14.37 3.29
N ASP A 79 11.71 -13.98 2.59
CA ASP A 79 10.33 -13.99 3.10
C ASP A 79 9.51 -14.86 2.13
N VAL A 80 8.31 -15.28 2.51
CA VAL A 80 7.41 -15.95 1.56
C VAL A 80 7.15 -15.02 0.38
N LYS A 81 7.34 -15.51 -0.84
CA LYS A 81 7.64 -14.70 -2.02
C LYS A 81 6.53 -13.68 -2.39
N TYR A 82 5.29 -13.95 -2.01
CA TYR A 82 4.20 -12.98 -2.18
C TYR A 82 4.29 -11.76 -1.23
N HIS A 83 5.07 -11.77 -0.15
CA HIS A 83 5.29 -10.60 0.72
C HIS A 83 6.23 -9.56 0.13
N LEU A 84 6.88 -9.84 -1.00
CA LEU A 84 7.84 -8.92 -1.60
C LEU A 84 7.11 -7.73 -2.23
N GLY A 85 7.72 -6.55 -2.08
CA GLY A 85 7.33 -5.34 -2.77
C GLY A 85 7.66 -5.41 -4.25
N ALA A 86 6.93 -4.63 -5.03
CA ALA A 86 7.11 -4.54 -6.47
C ALA A 86 6.70 -3.16 -6.97
N THR A 87 7.28 -2.74 -8.09
CA THR A 87 6.90 -1.54 -8.82
C THR A 87 6.76 -1.87 -10.29
N GLY A 88 5.76 -1.29 -10.93
CA GLY A 88 5.62 -1.31 -12.38
C GLY A 88 5.05 0.00 -12.91
N ILE A 89 4.91 0.03 -14.23
CA ILE A 89 4.22 1.09 -14.96
C ILE A 89 2.97 0.47 -15.55
N TYR A 90 1.81 0.99 -15.15
CA TYR A 90 0.53 0.54 -15.65
C TYR A 90 0.11 1.40 -16.86
N ASN A 91 -0.23 0.74 -17.97
CA ASN A 91 -0.74 1.39 -19.17
C ASN A 91 -2.27 1.36 -19.14
N THR A 92 -2.87 2.54 -19.07
CA THR A 92 -4.32 2.69 -19.06
C THR A 92 -4.93 2.53 -20.46
N TYR A 93 -6.24 2.30 -20.53
CA TYR A 93 -6.98 2.19 -21.79
C TYR A 93 -6.83 3.40 -22.72
N ASN A 94 -6.62 4.59 -22.17
CA ASN A 94 -6.40 5.82 -22.94
C ASN A 94 -4.92 6.12 -23.22
N GLN A 95 -4.05 5.11 -23.09
CA GLN A 95 -2.62 5.16 -23.35
C GLN A 95 -1.82 6.08 -22.43
N LYS A 96 -2.40 6.57 -21.34
CA LYS A 96 -1.62 7.19 -20.25
C LYS A 96 -0.91 6.14 -19.42
N GLN A 97 0.20 6.54 -18.84
CA GLN A 97 1.00 5.71 -17.96
C GLN A 97 0.95 6.25 -16.54
N ILE A 98 0.81 5.35 -15.57
CA ILE A 98 0.91 5.68 -14.16
C ILE A 98 1.83 4.67 -13.46
N LYS A 99 2.66 5.17 -12.55
CA LYS A 99 3.49 4.29 -11.72
C LYS A 99 2.62 3.65 -10.65
N VAL A 100 2.83 2.36 -10.42
CA VAL A 100 2.16 1.64 -9.35
C VAL A 100 3.18 0.82 -8.56
N SER A 101 3.13 0.94 -7.24
CA SER A 101 4.03 0.25 -6.33
C SER A 101 3.24 -0.45 -5.24
N VAL A 102 3.73 -1.58 -4.74
CA VAL A 102 3.19 -2.26 -3.57
C VAL A 102 4.30 -2.48 -2.54
N ALA A 103 4.04 -2.16 -1.28
CA ALA A 103 4.99 -2.40 -0.19
C ALA A 103 5.21 -3.90 0.06
N SER A 104 6.42 -4.21 0.55
CA SER A 104 6.62 -5.47 1.26
C SER A 104 5.89 -5.44 2.61
N ASN A 105 5.37 -6.57 3.06
CA ASN A 105 4.67 -6.65 4.34
C ASN A 105 4.90 -7.99 5.04
N PRO A 106 4.95 -8.02 6.38
CA PRO A 106 4.92 -9.28 7.12
C PRO A 106 3.52 -9.92 7.07
N SER A 107 3.41 -11.15 7.59
CA SER A 107 2.10 -11.81 7.83
C SER A 107 1.22 -11.10 8.86
N HIS A 108 1.80 -10.22 9.69
CA HIS A 108 1.05 -9.43 10.67
C HIS A 108 0.15 -8.44 9.91
N LEU A 109 -1.14 -8.77 9.84
CA LEU A 109 -2.11 -8.01 9.05
C LEU A 109 -2.16 -6.55 9.52
N GLU A 110 -2.39 -5.64 8.57
CA GLU A 110 -2.48 -4.18 8.78
C GLU A 110 -1.19 -3.47 9.23
N PHE A 111 -0.11 -4.19 9.58
CA PHE A 111 1.16 -3.55 9.99
C PHE A 111 1.86 -2.78 8.86
N VAL A 112 1.48 -3.07 7.61
CA VAL A 112 1.99 -2.35 6.44
C VAL A 112 1.33 -0.98 6.26
N ASP A 113 0.16 -0.74 6.86
CA ASP A 113 -0.65 0.45 6.65
C ASP A 113 0.12 1.74 6.99
N PRO A 114 0.63 1.94 8.23
CA PRO A 114 1.38 3.15 8.55
C PRO A 114 2.73 3.22 7.83
N VAL A 115 3.28 2.07 7.40
CA VAL A 115 4.52 2.03 6.62
C VAL A 115 4.29 2.63 5.23
N VAL A 116 3.19 2.25 4.57
CA VAL A 116 2.77 2.83 3.29
C VAL A 116 2.52 4.32 3.42
N GLU A 117 1.78 4.74 4.45
CA GLU A 117 1.55 6.17 4.72
C GLU A 117 2.87 6.94 4.90
N GLY A 118 3.82 6.37 5.64
CA GLY A 118 5.15 6.94 5.81
C GLY A 118 5.94 7.05 4.50
N ILE A 119 5.91 6.02 3.66
CA ILE A 119 6.58 6.01 2.36
C ILE A 119 5.96 7.06 1.43
N VAL A 120 4.63 7.10 1.34
CA VAL A 120 3.91 8.11 0.54
C VAL A 120 4.23 9.51 1.05
N ARG A 121 4.17 9.73 2.36
CA ARG A 121 4.50 11.03 2.97
C ARG A 121 5.92 11.48 2.62
N ALA A 122 6.88 10.56 2.68
CA ALA A 122 8.27 10.83 2.32
C ALA A 122 8.42 11.18 0.84
N LYS A 123 7.76 10.43 -0.06
CA LYS A 123 7.77 10.72 -1.50
C LYS A 123 7.15 12.07 -1.82
N GLN A 124 5.95 12.35 -1.30
CA GLN A 124 5.27 13.64 -1.45
C GLN A 124 6.16 14.81 -0.99
N THR A 125 6.85 14.65 0.15
CA THR A 125 7.78 15.67 0.67
C THR A 125 8.93 15.93 -0.30
N ARG A 126 9.51 14.87 -0.89
CA ARG A 126 10.64 14.99 -1.83
C ARG A 126 10.26 15.66 -3.15
N ILE A 127 9.06 15.38 -3.65
CA ILE A 127 8.57 16.01 -4.89
C ILE A 127 7.87 17.37 -4.64
N LYS A 128 7.87 17.85 -3.39
CA LYS A 128 7.18 19.08 -2.96
C LYS A 128 5.68 19.09 -3.30
N ASP A 129 5.03 17.94 -3.17
CA ASP A 129 3.58 17.79 -3.32
C ASP A 129 2.88 18.26 -2.04
N GLU A 130 2.70 19.58 -1.93
CA GLU A 130 2.09 20.23 -0.77
C GLU A 130 0.59 19.97 -0.68
N GLU A 131 -0.08 19.86 -1.84
CA GLU A 131 -1.51 19.52 -1.95
C GLU A 131 -1.79 18.02 -1.73
N ARG A 132 -0.75 17.17 -1.85
CA ARG A 132 -0.81 15.72 -1.62
C ARG A 132 -1.70 15.00 -2.62
N ARG A 133 -1.66 15.43 -3.88
CA ARG A 133 -2.50 14.91 -4.97
C ARG A 133 -1.76 14.06 -5.98
N GLN A 134 -0.43 14.04 -5.96
CA GLN A 134 0.38 13.39 -6.99
C GLN A 134 0.80 11.96 -6.63
N ILE A 135 0.80 11.60 -5.34
CA ILE A 135 1.08 10.23 -4.89
C ILE A 135 0.00 9.82 -3.91
N ILE A 136 -0.79 8.82 -4.26
CA ILE A 136 -1.98 8.44 -3.51
C ILE A 136 -1.75 7.08 -2.84
N PRO A 137 -1.93 6.98 -1.51
CA PRO A 137 -1.94 5.70 -0.82
C PRO A 137 -3.26 4.96 -1.07
N VAL A 138 -3.17 3.67 -1.33
CA VAL A 138 -4.30 2.75 -1.42
C VAL A 138 -4.03 1.58 -0.47
N LEU A 139 -4.94 1.31 0.45
CA LEU A 139 -4.78 0.21 1.42
C LEU A 139 -5.87 -0.82 1.21
N VAL A 140 -5.47 -2.09 1.03
CA VAL A 140 -6.37 -3.22 0.79
C VAL A 140 -6.37 -4.15 2.00
N HIS A 141 -7.53 -4.25 2.63
CA HIS A 141 -7.70 -4.89 3.93
C HIS A 141 -8.59 -6.14 3.83
N GLY A 142 -8.51 -7.02 4.84
CA GLY A 142 -9.55 -8.02 5.10
C GLY A 142 -10.55 -7.52 6.14
N ASP A 143 -11.82 -7.93 6.06
CA ASP A 143 -12.88 -7.45 6.96
C ASP A 143 -12.58 -7.67 8.45
N ALA A 144 -12.13 -8.87 8.82
CA ALA A 144 -11.84 -9.18 10.22
C ALA A 144 -10.63 -8.39 10.76
N ALA A 145 -9.59 -8.23 9.95
CA ALA A 145 -8.36 -7.55 10.37
C ALA A 145 -8.56 -6.03 10.44
N PHE A 146 -9.30 -5.44 9.48
CA PHE A 146 -9.63 -4.03 9.48
C PHE A 146 -10.38 -3.61 10.75
N ALA A 147 -11.32 -4.45 11.22
CA ALA A 147 -12.07 -4.19 12.44
C ALA A 147 -11.29 -4.51 13.73
N GLY A 148 -10.40 -5.52 13.68
CA GLY A 148 -9.79 -6.10 14.88
C GLY A 148 -8.39 -5.60 15.22
N GLN A 149 -7.63 -5.06 14.27
CA GLN A 149 -6.25 -4.60 14.52
C GLN A 149 -6.23 -3.11 14.91
N GLY A 150 -5.78 -2.81 16.13
CA GLY A 150 -5.71 -1.43 16.65
C GLY A 150 -4.87 -0.47 15.81
N ILE A 151 -3.87 -0.99 15.08
CA ILE A 151 -3.02 -0.21 14.17
C ILE A 151 -3.81 0.46 13.04
N VAL A 152 -4.96 -0.08 12.66
CA VAL A 152 -5.88 0.54 11.69
C VAL A 152 -6.43 1.84 12.24
N ALA A 153 -6.96 1.82 13.48
CA ALA A 153 -7.47 3.02 14.14
C ALA A 153 -6.37 4.07 14.39
N GLU A 154 -5.17 3.62 14.79
CA GLU A 154 -4.01 4.51 14.92
C GLU A 154 -3.62 5.17 13.58
N THR A 155 -3.62 4.41 12.49
CA THR A 155 -3.29 4.93 11.16
C THR A 155 -4.36 5.91 10.66
N LEU A 156 -5.64 5.59 10.82
CA LEU A 156 -6.75 6.50 10.53
C LEU A 156 -6.61 7.81 11.32
N ASN A 157 -6.25 7.75 12.60
CA ASN A 157 -6.03 8.94 13.42
C ASN A 157 -4.94 9.87 12.87
N PHE A 158 -3.94 9.34 12.15
CA PHE A 158 -2.89 10.12 11.50
C PHE A 158 -3.30 10.78 10.18
N SER A 159 -4.41 10.34 9.56
CA SER A 159 -4.85 10.75 8.21
C SER A 159 -4.89 12.26 7.97
N GLN A 160 -5.22 13.06 9.01
CA GLN A 160 -5.38 14.51 8.90
C GLN A 160 -4.31 15.33 9.66
N LEU A 161 -3.45 14.69 10.45
CA LEU A 161 -2.43 15.40 11.24
C LEU A 161 -1.34 16.01 10.35
N LYS A 162 -0.98 17.28 10.56
CA LYS A 162 0.01 18.00 9.73
C LYS A 162 1.32 17.23 9.51
N GLY A 163 1.83 16.58 10.55
CA GLY A 163 3.04 15.78 10.51
C GLY A 163 2.93 14.55 9.60
N TYR A 164 1.75 13.96 9.47
CA TYR A 164 1.57 12.60 8.94
C TYR A 164 0.73 12.55 7.66
N ARG A 165 -0.31 13.38 7.55
CA ARG A 165 -1.30 13.38 6.46
C ARG A 165 -0.70 13.19 5.07
N THR A 166 -1.37 12.40 4.25
CA THR A 166 -1.00 12.03 2.88
C THR A 166 -2.04 12.49 1.85
N GLY A 167 -3.00 13.33 2.25
CA GLY A 167 -4.04 13.85 1.38
C GLY A 167 -5.25 12.92 1.23
N GLY A 168 -5.44 12.01 2.17
CA GLY A 168 -6.52 11.03 2.14
C GLY A 168 -6.12 9.73 1.46
N THR A 169 -6.48 8.63 2.11
CA THR A 169 -6.22 7.25 1.69
C THR A 169 -7.48 6.59 1.15
N ILE A 170 -7.36 5.87 0.03
CA ILE A 170 -8.47 5.07 -0.50
C ILE A 170 -8.34 3.67 0.10
N HIS A 171 -9.27 3.31 0.98
CA HIS A 171 -9.31 2.01 1.62
C HIS A 171 -10.24 1.08 0.84
N ILE A 172 -9.80 -0.14 0.57
CA ILE A 172 -10.60 -1.17 -0.09
C ILE A 172 -10.66 -2.37 0.85
N ILE A 173 -11.85 -2.69 1.32
CA ILE A 173 -12.07 -3.86 2.18
C ILE A 173 -12.53 -5.02 1.30
N ILE A 174 -11.75 -6.10 1.28
CA ILE A 174 -12.21 -7.38 0.74
C ILE A 174 -13.04 -8.06 1.82
N ASN A 175 -14.34 -7.73 1.85
CA ASN A 175 -15.28 -8.23 2.84
C ASN A 175 -15.91 -9.54 2.38
N ASN A 176 -15.16 -10.62 2.58
CA ASN A 176 -15.61 -11.98 2.28
C ASN A 176 -16.45 -12.60 3.41
N GLN A 177 -16.76 -11.80 4.45
CA GLN A 177 -17.62 -12.14 5.59
C GLN A 177 -17.06 -13.27 6.48
N ILE A 178 -15.75 -13.51 6.48
CA ILE A 178 -15.13 -14.54 7.33
C ILE A 178 -13.62 -14.31 7.59
N GLY A 179 -13.26 -14.19 8.86
CA GLY A 179 -11.85 -14.15 9.30
C GLY A 179 -11.34 -15.53 9.68
N PHE A 180 -10.59 -16.20 8.80
CA PHE A 180 -10.20 -17.61 8.99
C PHE A 180 -11.44 -18.51 9.12
N THR A 181 -11.85 -18.87 10.35
CA THR A 181 -13.08 -19.60 10.69
C THR A 181 -14.11 -18.75 11.44
N THR A 182 -13.75 -17.55 11.87
CA THR A 182 -14.55 -16.64 12.72
C THR A 182 -15.54 -15.84 11.87
N THR A 183 -16.80 -15.77 12.31
CA THR A 183 -17.85 -15.03 11.63
C THR A 183 -17.86 -13.55 12.01
N PRO A 184 -18.52 -12.69 11.21
CA PRO A 184 -18.61 -11.25 11.45
C PRO A 184 -19.09 -10.85 12.86
N ASP A 185 -20.06 -11.59 13.41
CA ASP A 185 -20.66 -11.36 14.72
C ASP A 185 -19.72 -11.69 15.90
N GLU A 186 -18.72 -12.54 15.67
CA GLU A 186 -17.68 -12.87 16.65
C GLU A 186 -16.43 -11.99 16.46
N ALA A 187 -16.23 -11.40 15.29
CA ALA A 187 -15.03 -10.63 14.95
C ALA A 187 -15.11 -9.14 15.35
N ARG A 188 -16.31 -8.60 15.57
CA ARG A 188 -16.52 -7.17 15.87
C ARG A 188 -17.83 -6.91 16.61
N SER A 189 -17.90 -5.78 17.30
CA SER A 189 -19.07 -5.37 18.09
C SER A 189 -19.96 -4.34 17.38
N SER A 190 -19.84 -4.21 16.06
CA SER A 190 -20.61 -3.26 15.26
C SER A 190 -21.06 -3.90 13.93
N PRO A 191 -22.09 -3.35 13.25
CA PRO A 191 -22.65 -3.97 12.06
C PRO A 191 -21.64 -4.14 10.91
N TYR A 192 -20.76 -3.16 10.69
CA TYR A 192 -19.85 -3.16 9.55
C TYR A 192 -18.38 -3.20 9.99
N PRO A 193 -17.50 -3.91 9.25
CA PRO A 193 -16.07 -3.87 9.56
C PRO A 193 -15.49 -2.46 9.41
N THR A 194 -16.14 -1.63 8.59
CA THR A 194 -15.74 -0.26 8.30
C THR A 194 -16.12 0.76 9.36
N ASP A 195 -16.83 0.38 10.42
CA ASP A 195 -17.25 1.32 11.47
C ASP A 195 -16.06 1.99 12.18
N VAL A 196 -14.87 1.36 12.18
CA VAL A 196 -13.63 1.98 12.69
C VAL A 196 -13.30 3.29 11.95
N ALA A 197 -13.61 3.40 10.66
CA ALA A 197 -13.37 4.60 9.85
C ALA A 197 -14.29 5.78 10.22
N LYS A 198 -15.39 5.53 10.95
CA LYS A 198 -16.26 6.59 11.48
C LYS A 198 -15.56 7.47 12.50
N MET A 199 -14.51 6.98 13.17
CA MET A 199 -13.68 7.75 14.10
C MET A 199 -13.18 9.06 13.45
N VAL A 200 -12.84 9.02 12.17
CA VAL A 200 -12.32 10.16 11.41
C VAL A 200 -13.31 10.73 10.41
N GLN A 201 -14.58 10.29 10.50
CA GLN A 201 -15.67 10.72 9.62
C GLN A 201 -15.36 10.49 8.12
N ALA A 202 -14.67 9.40 7.80
CA ALA A 202 -14.46 9.00 6.41
C ALA A 202 -15.80 8.52 5.80
N PRO A 203 -16.16 8.91 4.56
CA PRO A 203 -17.27 8.31 3.85
C PRO A 203 -17.00 6.82 3.59
N ILE A 204 -18.06 6.03 3.69
CA ILE A 204 -18.04 4.59 3.55
C ILE A 204 -19.07 4.20 2.50
N PHE A 205 -18.65 3.43 1.49
CA PHE A 205 -19.52 2.89 0.46
C PHE A 205 -19.56 1.37 0.59
N HIS A 206 -20.74 0.84 0.96
CA HIS A 206 -20.98 -0.61 0.99
C HIS A 206 -21.48 -1.07 -0.38
N ILE A 207 -20.75 -2.00 -1.00
CA ILE A 207 -20.89 -2.34 -2.40
C ILE A 207 -21.05 -3.85 -2.52
N ASN A 208 -22.04 -4.29 -3.29
CA ASN A 208 -22.15 -5.70 -3.66
C ASN A 208 -21.06 -6.04 -4.70
N GLY A 209 -20.06 -6.83 -4.31
CA GLY A 209 -18.97 -7.29 -5.16
C GLY A 209 -19.41 -8.16 -6.33
N ASP A 210 -20.63 -8.73 -6.31
CA ASP A 210 -21.19 -9.42 -7.48
C ASP A 210 -21.67 -8.46 -8.58
N ASN A 211 -21.66 -7.14 -8.33
CA ASN A 211 -21.98 -6.10 -9.31
C ASN A 211 -20.75 -5.23 -9.60
N PRO A 212 -19.91 -5.62 -10.59
CA PRO A 212 -18.69 -4.91 -10.93
C PRO A 212 -18.92 -3.45 -11.34
N GLU A 213 -20.01 -3.17 -12.07
CA GLU A 213 -20.32 -1.80 -12.53
C GLU A 213 -20.62 -0.85 -11.37
N ALA A 214 -21.37 -1.33 -10.36
CA ALA A 214 -21.61 -0.55 -9.15
C ALA A 214 -20.30 -0.27 -8.39
N ALA A 215 -19.40 -1.25 -8.34
CA ALA A 215 -18.08 -1.08 -7.72
C ALA A 215 -17.22 -0.07 -8.47
N ILE A 216 -17.21 -0.11 -9.81
CA ILE A 216 -16.53 0.87 -10.66
C ILE A 216 -17.08 2.28 -10.42
N TRP A 217 -18.41 2.44 -10.38
CA TRP A 217 -19.04 3.74 -10.13
C TRP A 217 -18.67 4.31 -8.75
N MET A 218 -18.69 3.48 -7.71
CA MET A 218 -18.31 3.91 -6.36
C MET A 218 -16.81 4.20 -6.25
N THR A 219 -15.97 3.49 -7.01
CA THR A 219 -14.53 3.77 -7.11
C THR A 219 -14.30 5.17 -7.66
N LYS A 220 -15.03 5.55 -8.71
CA LYS A 220 -14.99 6.92 -9.25
C LYS A 220 -15.39 7.96 -8.21
N LEU A 221 -16.51 7.74 -7.52
CA LEU A 221 -16.97 8.65 -6.47
C LEU A 221 -15.96 8.78 -5.32
N ALA A 222 -15.35 7.66 -4.91
CA ALA A 222 -14.32 7.65 -3.87
C ALA A 222 -13.07 8.43 -4.30
N PHE A 223 -12.59 8.22 -5.53
CA PHE A 223 -11.47 8.97 -6.09
C PHE A 223 -11.76 10.48 -6.14
N GLU A 224 -12.92 10.87 -6.67
CA GLU A 224 -13.33 12.28 -6.75
C GLU A 224 -13.47 12.91 -5.36
N TYR A 225 -14.05 12.19 -4.39
CA TYR A 225 -14.12 12.64 -2.99
C TYR A 225 -12.73 12.87 -2.42
N ARG A 226 -11.81 11.91 -2.58
CA ARG A 226 -10.44 12.01 -2.09
C ARG A 226 -9.74 13.22 -2.70
N GLN A 227 -9.77 13.38 -4.03
CA GLN A 227 -9.13 14.50 -4.71
C GLN A 227 -9.71 15.87 -4.31
N LYS A 228 -11.01 15.93 -4.02
CA LYS A 228 -11.70 17.16 -3.65
C LYS A 228 -11.50 17.56 -2.19
N PHE A 229 -11.53 16.58 -1.28
CA PHE A 229 -11.59 16.84 0.17
C PHE A 229 -10.30 16.47 0.91
N ASN A 230 -9.34 15.78 0.26
CA ASN A 230 -8.08 15.33 0.84
C ASN A 230 -8.26 14.52 2.14
N LYS A 231 -9.28 13.65 2.14
CA LYS A 231 -9.69 12.82 3.27
C LYS A 231 -9.82 11.36 2.85
N ASP A 232 -9.64 10.48 3.83
CA ASP A 232 -9.80 9.05 3.65
C ASP A 232 -11.22 8.71 3.18
N VAL A 233 -11.34 7.63 2.43
CA VAL A 233 -12.60 7.09 1.90
C VAL A 233 -12.53 5.58 1.87
N VAL A 234 -13.63 4.90 2.20
CA VAL A 234 -13.66 3.45 2.34
C VAL A 234 -14.63 2.82 1.36
N LEU A 235 -14.15 1.87 0.56
CA LEU A 235 -14.92 0.99 -0.31
C LEU A 235 -15.02 -0.38 0.38
N ASP A 236 -16.20 -0.75 0.85
CA ASP A 236 -16.50 -2.04 1.47
C ASP A 236 -17.10 -2.99 0.42
N LEU A 237 -16.25 -3.84 -0.16
CA LEU A 237 -16.64 -4.78 -1.22
C LEU A 237 -17.14 -6.09 -0.60
N PHE A 238 -18.46 -6.24 -0.51
CA PHE A 238 -19.09 -7.47 -0.05
C PHE A 238 -18.92 -8.58 -1.09
N GLY A 239 -18.24 -9.64 -0.70
CA GLY A 239 -18.04 -10.84 -1.51
C GLY A 239 -18.20 -12.09 -0.67
N PHE A 240 -17.49 -13.13 -1.09
CA PHE A 240 -17.38 -14.39 -0.37
C PHE A 240 -16.02 -15.03 -0.66
N ARG A 241 -15.65 -16.05 0.12
CA ARG A 241 -14.43 -16.83 -0.11
C ARG A 241 -14.80 -18.22 -0.62
N LYS A 242 -14.53 -18.54 -1.88
CA LYS A 242 -14.94 -19.82 -2.49
C LYS A 242 -14.36 -21.04 -1.78
N HIS A 243 -13.09 -20.95 -1.38
CA HIS A 243 -12.32 -22.02 -0.73
C HIS A 243 -12.18 -21.76 0.78
N GLY A 244 -11.51 -22.66 1.51
CA GLY A 244 -11.06 -22.42 2.88
C GLY A 244 -10.15 -21.19 3.03
N HIS A 245 -9.61 -20.95 4.22
CA HIS A 245 -8.73 -19.80 4.43
C HIS A 245 -7.50 -19.87 3.52
N ASN A 246 -6.90 -21.06 3.47
CA ASN A 246 -6.06 -21.51 2.38
C ASN A 246 -6.73 -22.67 1.61
N GLU A 247 -6.17 -23.02 0.45
CA GLU A 247 -6.72 -24.02 -0.47
C GLU A 247 -6.77 -25.46 0.08
N GLY A 248 -6.03 -25.76 1.15
CA GLY A 248 -6.03 -27.07 1.81
C GLY A 248 -6.96 -27.17 3.02
N ASP A 249 -7.55 -26.06 3.47
CA ASP A 249 -8.47 -26.06 4.62
C ASP A 249 -9.88 -26.45 4.18
N ASP A 250 -10.56 -27.29 4.95
CA ASP A 250 -12.00 -27.55 4.76
C ASP A 250 -12.85 -26.62 5.65
N PRO A 251 -13.55 -25.64 5.05
CA PRO A 251 -14.35 -24.69 5.81
C PRO A 251 -15.68 -25.26 6.32
N PHE A 252 -16.13 -26.43 5.85
CA PHE A 252 -17.37 -27.04 6.33
C PHE A 252 -17.30 -27.46 7.80
N TYR A 253 -16.09 -27.64 8.35
CA TYR A 253 -15.90 -27.96 9.76
C TYR A 253 -16.42 -26.88 10.71
N THR A 254 -16.43 -25.61 10.28
CA THR A 254 -16.82 -24.49 11.14
C THR A 254 -17.99 -23.70 10.56
N GLN A 255 -18.07 -23.52 9.24
CA GLN A 255 -19.07 -22.66 8.60
C GLN A 255 -19.92 -23.39 7.53
N PRO A 256 -20.56 -24.54 7.84
CA PRO A 256 -21.23 -25.38 6.85
C PRO A 256 -22.42 -24.70 6.17
N ILE A 257 -23.19 -23.88 6.89
CA ILE A 257 -24.37 -23.19 6.33
C ILE A 257 -23.93 -22.15 5.29
N MET A 258 -22.89 -21.37 5.60
CA MET A 258 -22.32 -20.38 4.68
C MET A 258 -21.77 -21.06 3.42
N TYR A 259 -20.98 -22.13 3.59
CA TYR A 259 -20.34 -22.79 2.47
C TYR A 259 -21.28 -23.62 1.61
N LYS A 260 -22.42 -24.09 2.15
CA LYS A 260 -23.52 -24.64 1.34
C LYS A 260 -24.05 -23.58 0.35
N LYS A 261 -24.30 -22.35 0.81
CA LYS A 261 -24.73 -21.24 -0.06
C LYS A 261 -23.66 -20.85 -1.08
N ILE A 262 -22.40 -20.77 -0.66
CA ILE A 262 -21.27 -20.45 -1.56
C ILE A 262 -21.09 -21.50 -2.65
N LYS A 263 -21.38 -22.78 -2.35
CA LYS A 263 -21.31 -23.87 -3.35
C LYS A 263 -22.33 -23.68 -4.47
N GLU A 264 -23.53 -23.22 -4.13
CA GLU A 264 -24.64 -22.96 -5.06
C GLU A 264 -24.47 -21.64 -5.84
N LYS A 265 -23.59 -20.75 -5.37
CA LYS A 265 -23.36 -19.44 -5.96
C LYS A 265 -22.47 -19.50 -7.21
N LEU A 266 -22.94 -18.85 -8.29
CA LEU A 266 -22.16 -18.61 -9.50
C LEU A 266 -21.03 -17.62 -9.23
N SER A 267 -19.92 -17.76 -9.95
CA SER A 267 -18.82 -16.79 -9.86
C SER A 267 -19.24 -15.42 -10.38
N VAL A 268 -18.52 -14.37 -9.97
CA VAL A 268 -18.73 -13.02 -10.49
C VAL A 268 -18.52 -13.00 -12.01
N LYS A 269 -17.46 -13.66 -12.50
CA LYS A 269 -17.19 -13.82 -13.95
C LYS A 269 -18.41 -14.42 -14.66
N THR A 270 -18.92 -15.54 -14.18
CA THR A 270 -20.05 -16.23 -14.82
C THR A 270 -21.31 -15.36 -14.84
N THR A 271 -21.61 -14.68 -13.74
CA THR A 271 -22.80 -13.83 -13.63
C THR A 271 -22.70 -12.62 -14.57
N TYR A 272 -21.52 -11.98 -14.62
CA TYR A 272 -21.28 -10.84 -15.49
C TYR A 272 -21.24 -11.24 -16.98
N THR A 273 -20.63 -12.37 -17.33
CA THR A 273 -20.67 -12.94 -18.69
C THR A 273 -22.11 -13.11 -19.19
N LYS A 274 -23.00 -13.69 -18.37
CA LYS A 274 -24.41 -13.84 -18.73
C LYS A 274 -25.08 -12.50 -19.02
N LYS A 275 -24.78 -11.47 -18.21
CA LYS A 275 -25.29 -10.12 -18.41
C LYS A 275 -24.82 -9.54 -19.76
N ILE A 276 -23.52 -9.55 -20.02
CA ILE A 276 -22.90 -9.04 -21.25
C ILE A 276 -23.49 -9.71 -22.51
N ILE A 277 -23.69 -11.04 -22.48
CA ILE A 277 -24.32 -11.78 -23.58
C ILE A 277 -25.78 -11.35 -23.73
N SER A 278 -26.53 -11.25 -22.63
CA SER A 278 -27.95 -10.86 -22.68
C SER A 278 -28.16 -9.43 -23.19
N GLU A 279 -27.16 -8.56 -23.00
CA GLU A 279 -27.13 -7.18 -23.51
C GLU A 279 -26.58 -7.08 -24.94
N ASN A 280 -26.22 -8.21 -25.57
CA ASN A 280 -25.62 -8.29 -26.91
C ASN A 280 -24.35 -7.43 -27.07
N ILE A 281 -23.56 -7.27 -25.98
CA ILE A 281 -22.31 -6.50 -26.01
C ILE A 281 -21.17 -7.37 -26.56
N LEU A 282 -21.11 -8.64 -26.17
CA LEU A 282 -20.18 -9.64 -26.69
C LEU A 282 -20.90 -10.97 -26.89
N SER A 283 -20.47 -11.72 -27.91
CA SER A 283 -20.90 -13.10 -28.15
C SER A 283 -20.22 -14.09 -27.20
N GLU A 284 -20.80 -15.30 -27.10
CA GLU A 284 -20.21 -16.40 -26.33
C GLU A 284 -18.83 -16.79 -26.89
N ASP A 285 -18.69 -16.81 -28.22
CA ASP A 285 -17.43 -17.12 -28.90
C ASP A 285 -16.31 -16.11 -28.58
N GLU A 286 -16.62 -14.81 -28.53
CA GLU A 286 -15.65 -13.78 -28.15
C GLU A 286 -15.17 -13.95 -26.70
N ILE A 287 -16.09 -14.28 -25.79
CA ILE A 287 -15.77 -14.50 -24.37
C ILE A 287 -14.94 -15.77 -24.17
N GLN A 288 -15.24 -16.81 -24.95
CA GLN A 288 -14.47 -18.05 -24.97
C GLN A 288 -13.06 -17.79 -25.49
N ASN A 289 -12.91 -17.03 -26.58
CA ASN A 289 -11.60 -16.64 -27.12
C ASN A 289 -10.74 -15.88 -26.10
N PHE A 290 -11.31 -14.96 -25.30
CA PHE A 290 -10.57 -14.31 -24.21
C PHE A 290 -10.08 -15.30 -23.15
N THR A 291 -10.91 -16.29 -22.81
CA THR A 291 -10.58 -17.31 -21.81
C THR A 291 -9.46 -18.21 -22.33
N ASP A 292 -9.55 -18.66 -23.57
CA ASP A 292 -8.57 -19.54 -24.20
C ASP A 292 -7.23 -18.83 -24.40
N GLY A 293 -7.25 -17.59 -24.89
CA GLY A 293 -6.03 -16.79 -25.03
C GLY A 293 -5.33 -16.53 -23.68
N THR A 294 -6.10 -16.30 -22.61
CA THR A 294 -5.53 -16.15 -21.26
C THR A 294 -4.88 -17.46 -20.79
N LEU A 295 -5.54 -18.59 -21.02
CA LEU A 295 -5.03 -19.90 -20.62
C LEU A 295 -3.78 -20.30 -21.43
N GLU A 296 -3.76 -20.00 -22.72
CA GLU A 296 -2.61 -20.19 -23.60
C GLU A 296 -1.41 -19.36 -23.11
N CYS A 297 -1.62 -18.09 -22.79
CA CYS A 297 -0.60 -17.22 -22.22
C CYS A 297 -0.03 -17.80 -20.90
N LEU A 298 -0.89 -18.21 -19.96
CA LEU A 298 -0.47 -18.82 -18.70
C LEU A 298 0.33 -20.12 -18.92
N ASN A 299 -0.11 -20.99 -19.83
CA ASN A 299 0.61 -22.22 -20.14
C ASN A 299 1.96 -21.95 -20.79
N HIS A 300 2.02 -20.99 -21.72
CA HIS A 300 3.26 -20.60 -22.38
C HIS A 300 4.28 -20.03 -21.37
N SER A 301 3.84 -19.11 -20.51
CA SER A 301 4.67 -18.53 -19.46
C SER A 301 5.17 -19.59 -18.46
N LEU A 302 4.37 -20.61 -18.16
CA LEU A 302 4.78 -21.72 -17.29
C LEU A 302 5.89 -22.57 -17.94
N GLU A 303 5.81 -22.83 -19.24
CA GLU A 303 6.87 -23.56 -19.96
C GLU A 303 8.16 -22.73 -20.05
N ILE A 304 8.07 -21.41 -20.20
CA ILE A 304 9.25 -20.52 -20.15
C ILE A 304 9.88 -20.54 -18.75
N SER A 305 9.08 -20.46 -17.69
CA SER A 305 9.59 -20.37 -16.31
C SER A 305 10.34 -21.62 -15.86
N LYS A 306 10.01 -22.79 -16.42
CA LYS A 306 10.75 -24.05 -16.15
C LYS A 306 12.14 -24.08 -16.80
N ASN A 307 12.29 -23.42 -17.94
CA ASN A 307 13.48 -23.51 -18.79
C ASN A 307 14.43 -22.31 -18.64
N THR A 308 14.02 -21.26 -17.92
CA THR A 308 14.77 -20.01 -17.81
C THR A 308 14.99 -19.65 -16.34
N GLN A 309 16.24 -19.40 -15.95
CA GLN A 309 16.51 -18.68 -14.70
C GLN A 309 16.09 -17.23 -14.89
N ILE A 310 14.93 -16.88 -14.34
CA ILE A 310 14.40 -15.53 -14.37
C ILE A 310 14.95 -14.80 -13.16
N ASP A 311 15.88 -13.89 -13.40
CA ASP A 311 16.52 -13.09 -12.37
C ASP A 311 15.50 -12.08 -11.81
N PHE A 312 14.80 -12.47 -10.73
CA PHE A 312 13.86 -11.58 -10.06
C PHE A 312 14.63 -10.63 -9.14
N LYS A 313 14.63 -9.35 -9.49
CA LYS A 313 15.14 -8.29 -8.61
C LYS A 313 13.95 -7.73 -7.83
N PRO A 314 13.75 -8.11 -6.55
CA PRO A 314 12.70 -7.51 -5.74
C PRO A 314 12.90 -6.00 -5.71
N ASP A 315 11.83 -5.26 -5.99
CA ASP A 315 11.89 -3.81 -5.85
C ASP A 315 11.56 -3.43 -4.41
N ARG A 316 12.34 -2.49 -3.88
CA ARG A 316 12.03 -1.83 -2.62
C ARG A 316 11.55 -0.45 -3.01
N PRO A 317 10.23 -0.22 -3.09
CA PRO A 317 9.69 1.05 -3.56
C PRO A 317 9.90 2.17 -2.53
N LEU A 318 11.15 2.60 -2.39
CA LEU A 318 11.59 3.61 -1.44
C LEU A 318 11.27 5.01 -1.95
N ALA A 319 11.37 5.98 -1.05
CA ALA A 319 11.28 7.40 -1.40
C ALA A 319 12.52 7.93 -2.14
N LEU A 320 13.64 7.20 -2.08
CA LEU A 320 14.87 7.49 -2.80
C LEU A 320 15.20 6.35 -3.76
N PRO A 321 15.64 6.63 -5.00
CA PRO A 321 16.17 5.61 -5.89
C PRO A 321 17.35 4.89 -5.25
N LYS A 322 17.47 3.58 -5.48
CA LYS A 322 18.57 2.75 -4.96
C LYS A 322 19.95 3.32 -5.29
N GLY A 323 20.14 3.81 -6.51
CA GLY A 323 21.40 4.40 -6.94
C GLY A 323 21.77 5.71 -6.24
N GLU A 324 20.80 6.44 -5.66
CA GLU A 324 21.10 7.58 -4.78
C GLU A 324 21.55 7.12 -3.40
N ILE A 325 20.92 6.06 -2.87
CA ILE A 325 21.28 5.48 -1.57
C ILE A 325 22.70 4.89 -1.63
N GLU A 326 23.04 4.16 -2.69
CA GLU A 326 24.36 3.54 -2.87
C GLU A 326 25.50 4.57 -3.01
N LYS A 327 25.19 5.80 -3.43
CA LYS A 327 26.16 6.91 -3.47
C LYS A 327 26.49 7.46 -2.08
N ILE A 328 25.62 7.24 -1.09
CA ILE A 328 25.85 7.68 0.29
C ILE A 328 26.88 6.74 0.93
N LYS A 329 28.15 7.15 0.89
CA LYS A 329 29.24 6.45 1.58
C LYS A 329 29.48 7.08 2.95
N PRO A 330 29.21 6.37 4.06
CA PRO A 330 29.58 6.87 5.37
C PRO A 330 31.11 6.95 5.44
N ASN A 331 31.65 8.17 5.47
CA ASN A 331 33.09 8.39 5.52
C ASN A 331 33.63 8.47 6.97
N GLY A 332 32.75 8.28 7.97
CA GLY A 332 33.08 8.33 9.41
C GLY A 332 33.48 9.71 9.94
N LYS A 333 33.47 10.76 9.11
CA LYS A 333 33.86 12.12 9.49
C LYS A 333 32.63 12.92 9.91
N THR A 334 32.33 12.89 11.21
CA THR A 334 31.17 13.59 11.80
C THR A 334 31.54 14.91 12.49
N LYS A 335 32.82 15.31 12.44
CA LYS A 335 33.29 16.56 13.03
C LYS A 335 32.82 17.75 12.18
N ILE A 336 32.33 18.79 12.85
CA ILE A 336 32.09 20.10 12.23
C ILE A 336 33.23 21.06 12.58
N ASP A 337 33.52 22.01 11.69
CA ASP A 337 34.48 23.05 11.96
C ASP A 337 33.89 24.15 12.88
N GLN A 338 34.76 25.00 13.41
CA GLN A 338 34.35 26.07 14.31
C GLN A 338 33.46 27.13 13.64
N LYS A 339 33.57 27.28 12.31
CA LYS A 339 32.76 28.21 11.52
C LYS A 339 31.31 27.73 11.48
N ASN A 340 31.08 26.46 11.15
CA ASN A 340 29.77 25.83 11.12
C ASN A 340 29.16 25.79 12.52
N LEU A 341 29.94 25.47 13.56
CA LEU A 341 29.46 25.54 14.94
C LEU A 341 28.97 26.96 15.28
N LYS A 342 29.74 27.99 14.96
CA LYS A 342 29.34 29.39 15.18
C LYS A 342 28.05 29.75 14.44
N GLN A 343 27.95 29.36 13.17
CA GLN A 343 26.74 29.60 12.37
C GLN A 343 25.51 28.92 12.97
N ILE A 344 25.66 27.67 13.42
CA ILE A 344 24.57 26.89 14.02
C ILE A 344 24.09 27.53 15.32
N ILE A 345 25.00 27.81 16.26
CA ILE A 345 24.65 28.40 17.56
C ILE A 345 23.95 29.74 17.37
N THR A 346 24.53 30.61 16.51
CA THR A 346 23.93 31.91 16.18
C THR A 346 22.53 31.74 15.59
N GLY A 347 22.33 30.77 14.69
CA GLY A 347 21.03 30.47 14.10
C GLY A 347 20.00 29.95 15.11
N LEU A 348 20.40 29.06 16.02
CA LEU A 348 19.53 28.52 17.07
C LEU A 348 19.08 29.59 18.07
N GLY A 349 19.93 30.59 18.32
CA GLY A 349 19.64 31.72 19.20
C GLY A 349 18.92 32.90 18.53
N ASN A 350 18.76 32.87 17.20
CA ASN A 350 18.16 33.98 16.45
C ASN A 350 16.63 33.92 16.52
N ILE A 351 16.03 34.94 17.14
CA ILE A 351 14.58 35.07 17.31
C ILE A 351 14.12 36.26 16.46
N PRO A 352 13.08 36.13 15.62
CA PRO A 352 12.52 37.25 14.87
C PRO A 352 12.13 38.41 15.79
N GLU A 353 12.37 39.67 15.37
CA GLU A 353 12.11 40.87 16.18
C GLU A 353 10.64 41.02 16.60
N ASP A 354 9.72 40.49 15.79
CA ASP A 354 8.28 40.50 15.99
C ASP A 354 7.76 39.31 16.83
N PHE A 355 8.65 38.40 17.27
CA PHE A 355 8.26 37.22 18.04
C PHE A 355 8.39 37.44 19.55
N ASN A 356 7.25 37.44 20.26
CA ASN A 356 7.22 37.55 21.72
C ASN A 356 7.57 36.22 22.41
N ILE A 357 8.86 35.95 22.61
CA ILE A 357 9.35 34.73 23.25
C ILE A 357 9.05 34.70 24.77
N ASN A 358 8.75 33.51 25.29
CA ASN A 358 8.67 33.31 26.73
C ASN A 358 10.01 33.69 27.42
N PRO A 359 10.00 34.56 28.46
CA PRO A 359 11.23 35.03 29.10
C PRO A 359 12.15 33.91 29.64
N LYS A 360 11.60 32.77 30.08
CA LYS A 360 12.40 31.62 30.53
C LYS A 360 13.14 30.96 29.38
N LEU A 361 12.50 30.85 28.21
CA LEU A 361 13.12 30.29 27.01
C LEU A 361 14.20 31.23 26.45
N LYS A 362 13.95 32.55 26.48
CA LYS A 362 14.94 33.55 26.07
C LYS A 362 16.27 33.37 26.82
N LYS A 363 16.21 33.24 28.14
CA LYS A 363 17.40 32.99 28.98
C LYS A 363 18.13 31.69 28.61
N ILE A 364 17.40 30.63 28.25
CA ILE A 364 18.01 29.37 27.83
C ILE A 364 18.75 29.55 26.49
N LEU A 365 18.16 30.28 25.54
CA LEU A 365 18.79 30.55 24.25
C LEU A 365 20.00 31.48 24.36
N GLU A 366 19.94 32.50 25.22
CA GLU A 366 21.07 33.38 25.53
C GLU A 366 22.25 32.58 26.09
N LYS A 367 22.02 31.69 27.08
CA LYS A 367 23.05 30.80 27.61
C LYS A 367 23.67 29.86 26.57
N ARG A 368 22.90 29.42 25.56
CA ARG A 368 23.45 28.59 24.48
C ARG A 368 24.43 29.37 23.60
N ASN A 369 24.25 30.68 23.44
CA ASN A 369 25.18 31.53 22.69
C ASN A 369 26.54 31.69 23.41
N GLU A 370 26.53 31.69 24.75
CA GLU A 370 27.72 31.82 25.61
C GLU A 370 28.74 30.66 25.45
N VAL A 371 28.33 29.55 24.80
CA VAL A 371 29.21 28.44 24.42
C VAL A 371 30.30 28.89 23.43
N LEU A 372 30.00 29.87 22.57
CA LEU A 372 30.96 30.36 21.57
C LEU A 372 32.17 31.05 22.21
N ASP A 373 31.96 31.67 23.37
CA ASP A 373 32.98 32.36 24.15
C ASP A 373 33.60 31.44 25.21
N LYS A 374 33.29 30.13 25.16
CA LYS A 374 33.74 29.07 26.09
C LYS A 374 33.36 29.31 27.55
N SER A 375 32.37 30.16 27.80
CA SER A 375 31.87 30.47 29.14
C SER A 375 30.83 29.48 29.64
N GLU A 376 30.22 28.72 28.73
CA GLU A 376 29.27 27.64 29.02
C GLU A 376 29.65 26.33 28.32
N LYS A 377 29.20 25.20 28.88
CA LYS A 377 29.43 23.87 28.30
C LYS A 377 28.26 23.45 27.40
N ILE A 378 28.55 22.61 26.40
CA ILE A 378 27.51 22.00 25.56
C ILE A 378 26.79 20.92 26.38
N ASP A 379 25.50 21.11 26.60
CA ASP A 379 24.62 20.10 27.18
C ASP A 379 24.06 19.13 26.11
N TRP A 380 23.33 18.11 26.54
CA TRP A 380 22.81 17.08 25.64
C TRP A 380 21.87 17.65 24.55
N ALA A 381 20.95 18.53 24.94
CA ALA A 381 19.95 19.09 24.04
C ALA A 381 20.59 20.04 23.01
N LEU A 382 21.62 20.80 23.41
CA LEU A 382 22.40 21.61 22.49
C LEU A 382 23.24 20.73 21.56
N GLY A 383 23.84 19.65 22.06
CA GLY A 383 24.55 18.67 21.25
C GLY A 383 23.66 18.06 20.15
N GLU A 384 22.43 17.65 20.49
CA GLU A 384 21.44 17.16 19.55
C GLU A 384 21.07 18.23 18.50
N ALA A 385 20.77 19.45 18.94
CA ALA A 385 20.44 20.56 18.03
C ALA A 385 21.59 20.88 17.07
N ILE A 386 22.85 20.83 17.55
CA ILE A 386 24.03 21.00 16.71
C ILE A 386 24.11 19.91 15.64
N ALA A 387 23.88 18.64 16.02
CA ALA A 387 23.92 17.52 15.08
C ALA A 387 22.84 17.63 14.00
N PHE A 388 21.60 17.97 14.37
CA PHE A 388 20.53 18.18 13.39
C PHE A 388 20.81 19.38 12.48
N ALA A 389 21.24 20.51 13.05
CA ALA A 389 21.55 21.70 12.28
C ALA A 389 22.73 21.49 11.32
N SER A 390 23.75 20.71 11.71
CA SER A 390 24.85 20.38 10.80
C SER A 390 24.39 19.55 9.61
N LEU A 391 23.48 18.59 9.83
CA LEU A 391 22.87 17.84 8.73
C LEU A 391 22.07 18.74 7.79
N LEU A 392 21.33 19.72 8.34
CA LEU A 392 20.58 20.69 7.54
C LEU A 392 21.49 21.62 6.71
N LEU A 393 22.66 22.02 7.24
CA LEU A 393 23.66 22.77 6.46
C LEU A 393 24.15 21.95 5.26
N ASP A 394 24.36 20.65 5.46
CA ASP A 394 24.75 19.69 4.42
C ASP A 394 23.57 19.25 3.53
N LYS A 395 22.40 19.88 3.68
CA LYS A 395 21.17 19.62 2.91
C LYS A 395 20.56 18.23 3.12
N PHE A 396 20.89 17.58 4.24
CA PHE A 396 20.18 16.39 4.69
C PHE A 396 18.93 16.81 5.49
N PRO A 397 17.71 16.48 5.03
CA PRO A 397 16.50 16.76 5.78
C PRO A 397 16.45 15.91 7.05
N VAL A 398 16.02 16.52 8.15
CA VAL A 398 15.81 15.87 9.44
C VAL A 398 14.31 15.86 9.73
N ARG A 399 13.77 14.72 10.17
CA ARG A 399 12.37 14.55 10.53
C ARG A 399 12.25 13.82 11.85
#